data_AF-A0A7K4S735-F1
#
_entry.id   AF-A0A7K4S735-F1
#
_cell.length_a   1.000
_cell.length_b   1.000
_cell.length_c   1.000
_cell.angle_alpha   90.00
_cell.angle_beta   90.00
_cell.angle_gamma   90.00
#
_symmetry.space_group_name_H-M   'P 1'
#
loop_
_entity.id
_entity.type
_entity.pdbx_description
1 polymer ?
#
loop_
_entity_poly.entity_id
_entity_poly.type
_entity_poly.pdbx_seq_one_letter_code
_entity_poly.pdbx_strand_id
1 'polypeptide(L)'
;IYDLASKCSVLLAKDFVHNTFTVILNEEANNSRSLYVEMNQTVIDIYPRLKIAKMYNVSFMDENCQVLDQSLEKNSTNSRREANTIEVSNQEGVSVSCDFQFDLCMVTLAGWHHGISAGVFGTNDNEAGNEWTLPNRSLAEDVQEFTQSWQVNKCSLVQKQVMPCPLTAKQNICKVFFEEPHSPLR
;
A
#
# COMPACT_ATOMS: atom_id res chain seq x y z
N ILE A 1 4.93 -5.78 11.38
CA ILE A 1 4.94 -6.37 10.02
C ILE A 1 3.93 -7.49 10.00
N TYR A 2 2.99 -7.46 9.06
CA TYR A 2 1.90 -8.44 8.93
C TYR A 2 1.91 -9.02 7.52
N ASP A 3 1.51 -10.29 7.37
CA ASP A 3 1.29 -10.91 6.06
C ASP A 3 -0.20 -10.89 5.73
N LEU A 4 -0.55 -10.16 4.67
CA LEU A 4 -1.91 -10.07 4.15
C LEU A 4 -2.20 -11.23 3.20
N ALA A 5 -2.57 -12.38 3.76
CA ALA A 5 -2.97 -13.56 3.01
C ALA A 5 -4.42 -13.51 2.46
N SER A 6 -5.05 -12.33 2.46
CA SER A 6 -6.44 -12.11 2.00
C SER A 6 -6.57 -12.16 0.48
N LYS A 7 -7.71 -12.65 -0.03
CA LYS A 7 -8.13 -12.59 -1.45
C LYS A 7 -9.11 -11.44 -1.71
N CYS A 8 -9.09 -10.44 -0.85
CA CYS A 8 -10.09 -9.39 -0.80
C CYS A 8 -9.37 -8.06 -0.91
N SER A 9 -10.05 -7.06 -1.48
CA SER A 9 -9.56 -5.69 -1.40
C SER A 9 -9.56 -5.22 0.07
N VAL A 10 -8.47 -4.58 0.49
CA VAL A 10 -8.24 -4.15 1.87
C VAL A 10 -7.89 -2.68 1.91
N LEU A 11 -8.47 -1.94 2.88
CA LEU A 11 -8.12 -0.56 3.16
C LEU A 11 -6.76 -0.51 3.88
N LEU A 12 -5.75 0.07 3.22
CA LEU A 12 -4.42 0.20 3.80
C LEU A 12 -4.35 1.44 4.71
N ALA A 13 -4.83 2.57 4.23
CA ALA A 13 -4.85 3.83 4.97
C ALA A 13 -5.90 4.78 4.38
N LYS A 14 -6.59 5.53 5.23
CA LYS A 14 -7.52 6.59 4.82
C LYS A 14 -7.54 7.69 5.86
N ASP A 15 -7.58 8.94 5.40
CA ASP A 15 -7.92 10.08 6.24
C ASP A 15 -9.44 10.08 6.50
N PHE A 16 -9.83 9.68 7.70
CA PHE A 16 -11.24 9.65 8.13
C PHE A 16 -11.75 11.01 8.63
N VAL A 17 -10.88 12.02 8.75
CA VAL A 17 -11.23 13.33 9.28
C VAL A 17 -11.56 14.30 8.14
N HIS A 18 -10.67 14.42 7.15
CA HIS A 18 -10.83 15.38 6.06
C HIS A 18 -11.03 14.74 4.68
N ASN A 19 -10.95 13.41 4.57
CA ASN A 19 -11.00 12.68 3.29
C ASN A 19 -9.97 13.17 2.26
N THR A 20 -8.78 13.57 2.70
CA THR A 20 -7.71 14.07 1.81
C THR A 20 -7.04 12.97 0.99
N PHE A 21 -7.05 11.73 1.49
CA PHE A 21 -6.55 10.57 0.76
C PHE A 21 -7.22 9.25 1.16
N THR A 22 -7.14 8.27 0.26
CA THR A 22 -7.53 6.88 0.49
C THR A 22 -6.56 5.95 -0.25
N VAL A 23 -6.09 4.90 0.41
CA VAL A 23 -5.19 3.88 -0.15
C VAL A 23 -5.80 2.50 0.05
N ILE A 24 -6.01 1.77 -1.04
CA ILE A 24 -6.62 0.44 -1.04
C ILE A 24 -5.70 -0.52 -1.80
N LEU A 25 -5.45 -1.68 -1.21
CA LEU A 25 -4.88 -2.81 -1.94
C LEU A 25 -6.03 -3.60 -2.53
N ASN A 26 -6.20 -3.55 -3.85
CA ASN A 26 -7.27 -4.24 -4.55
C ASN A 26 -6.86 -5.67 -4.91
N GLU A 27 -7.82 -6.59 -4.78
CA GLU A 27 -7.73 -7.90 -5.42
C GLU A 27 -8.32 -7.78 -6.84
N GLU A 28 -7.50 -8.09 -7.83
CA GLU A 28 -7.83 -8.07 -9.25
C GLU A 28 -8.12 -9.49 -9.76
N ALA A 29 -8.57 -9.60 -11.01
CA ALA A 29 -8.72 -10.90 -11.67
C ALA A 29 -7.42 -11.73 -11.63
N ASN A 30 -7.57 -13.05 -11.62
CA ASN A 30 -6.46 -14.03 -11.61
C ASN A 30 -5.54 -13.97 -10.37
N ASN A 31 -6.06 -13.56 -9.21
CA ASN A 31 -5.28 -13.36 -7.97
C ASN A 31 -4.10 -12.38 -8.16
N SER A 32 -4.29 -11.37 -9.01
CA SER A 32 -3.36 -10.24 -9.11
C SER A 32 -3.79 -9.13 -8.14
N ARG A 33 -2.88 -8.22 -7.83
CA ARG A 33 -3.17 -7.08 -6.94
C ARG A 33 -2.82 -5.78 -7.62
N SER A 34 -3.64 -4.77 -7.36
CA SER A 34 -3.37 -3.37 -7.73
C SER A 34 -3.41 -2.50 -6.48
N LEU A 35 -2.64 -1.42 -6.51
CA LEU A 35 -2.64 -0.40 -5.45
C LEU A 35 -3.44 0.80 -5.97
N TYR A 36 -4.61 1.02 -5.38
CA TYR A 36 -5.45 2.18 -5.64
C TYR A 36 -5.09 3.28 -4.65
N VAL A 37 -4.82 4.48 -5.16
CA VAL A 37 -4.49 5.67 -4.38
C VAL A 37 -5.36 6.81 -4.87
N GLU A 38 -6.23 7.32 -4.02
CA GLU A 38 -6.97 8.55 -4.25
C GLU A 38 -6.35 9.66 -3.40
N MET A 39 -5.96 10.76 -4.02
CA MET A 39 -5.43 11.93 -3.33
C MET A 39 -5.63 13.21 -4.16
N ASN A 40 -6.12 14.29 -3.56
CA ASN A 40 -6.35 15.59 -4.23
C ASN A 40 -7.09 15.47 -5.58
N GLN A 41 -8.27 14.84 -5.58
CA GLN A 41 -9.11 14.60 -6.77
C GLN A 41 -8.41 13.83 -7.90
N THR A 42 -7.29 13.17 -7.61
CA THR A 42 -6.55 12.34 -8.54
C THR A 42 -6.56 10.92 -8.03
N VAL A 43 -6.85 9.98 -8.92
CA VAL A 43 -6.77 8.55 -8.65
C VAL A 43 -5.60 7.99 -9.43
N ILE A 44 -4.84 7.11 -8.77
CA ILE A 44 -3.70 6.41 -9.33
C ILE A 44 -3.92 4.91 -9.05
N ASP A 45 -4.05 4.14 -10.13
CA ASP A 45 -4.13 2.68 -10.09
C ASP A 45 -2.80 2.10 -10.54
N ILE A 46 -2.07 1.48 -9.62
CA ILE A 46 -0.75 0.88 -9.86
C ILE A 46 -0.89 -0.63 -9.95
N TYR A 47 -0.36 -1.23 -11.02
CA TYR A 47 -0.38 -2.67 -11.27
C TYR A 47 1.05 -3.22 -11.29
N PRO A 48 1.63 -3.61 -10.13
CA PRO A 48 3.04 -3.99 -10.03
C PRO A 48 3.44 -5.12 -10.99
N ARG A 49 2.62 -6.16 -11.12
CA ARG A 49 2.88 -7.31 -12.02
C ARG A 49 2.95 -6.92 -13.49
N LEU A 50 2.16 -5.92 -13.88
CA LEU A 50 2.11 -5.41 -15.25
C LEU A 50 3.13 -4.27 -15.46
N LYS A 51 3.71 -3.74 -14.38
CA LYS A 51 4.60 -2.57 -14.39
C LYS A 51 3.98 -1.35 -15.05
N ILE A 52 2.69 -1.15 -14.82
CA ILE A 52 1.94 0.00 -15.32
C ILE A 52 1.26 0.73 -14.17
N ALA A 53 1.06 2.04 -14.33
CA ALA A 53 0.11 2.79 -13.54
C ALA A 53 -0.81 3.60 -14.45
N LYS A 54 -2.03 3.83 -14.00
CA LYS A 54 -3.02 4.69 -14.65
C LYS A 54 -3.35 5.82 -13.70
N MET A 55 -3.42 7.04 -14.22
CA MET A 55 -3.76 8.22 -13.44
C MET A 55 -4.90 8.96 -14.12
N TYR A 56 -5.93 9.32 -13.35
CA TYR A 56 -7.07 10.09 -13.84
C TYR A 56 -7.61 10.99 -12.74
N ASN A 57 -8.33 12.05 -13.12
CA ASN A 57 -8.92 12.99 -12.18
C ASN A 57 -10.39 12.62 -11.93
N VAL A 58 -10.79 12.60 -10.65
CA VAL A 58 -12.12 12.20 -10.18
C VAL A 58 -13.23 13.09 -10.78
N SER A 59 -12.94 14.36 -11.04
CA SER A 59 -13.91 15.30 -11.66
C SER A 59 -14.34 14.91 -13.08
N PHE A 60 -13.58 14.04 -13.77
CA PHE A 60 -13.90 13.56 -15.10
C PHE A 60 -14.72 12.26 -15.10
N MET A 61 -15.11 11.73 -13.94
CA MET A 61 -15.90 10.50 -13.87
C MET A 61 -17.41 10.71 -14.06
N ASP A 62 -17.91 11.96 -14.10
CA ASP A 62 -19.37 12.21 -14.16
C ASP A 62 -19.93 12.44 -15.58
N GLU A 63 -19.12 12.66 -16.62
CA GLU A 63 -19.65 12.78 -18.01
C GLU A 63 -18.64 12.26 -19.05
N ASN A 64 -18.92 11.06 -19.59
CA ASN A 64 -18.25 10.43 -20.73
C ASN A 64 -16.75 10.09 -20.58
N CYS A 65 -16.47 8.79 -20.50
CA CYS A 65 -15.14 8.19 -20.59
C CYS A 65 -14.32 8.74 -21.77
N GLN A 66 -13.48 9.74 -21.50
CA GLN A 66 -12.25 9.95 -22.25
C GLN A 66 -11.11 9.51 -21.35
N VAL A 67 -10.68 8.27 -21.56
CA VAL A 67 -9.41 7.76 -21.02
C VAL A 67 -8.33 8.67 -21.61
N LEU A 68 -7.81 9.59 -20.81
CA LEU A 68 -6.64 10.34 -21.17
C LEU A 68 -5.47 9.37 -21.01
N ASP A 69 -5.11 8.68 -22.10
CA ASP A 69 -3.79 8.04 -22.24
C ASP A 69 -2.74 9.15 -22.25
N GLN A 70 -2.50 9.78 -21.10
CA GLN A 70 -1.26 10.48 -20.85
C GLN A 70 -0.24 9.39 -20.54
N SER A 71 0.34 8.83 -21.60
CA SER A 71 1.70 8.32 -21.46
C SER A 71 2.52 9.45 -20.86
N LEU A 72 3.18 9.18 -19.74
CA LEU A 72 4.13 10.09 -19.12
C LEU A 72 5.37 10.16 -20.01
N GLU A 73 5.22 10.74 -21.20
CA GLU A 73 6.31 11.24 -22.01
C GLU A 73 6.20 12.76 -22.04
N LYS A 74 6.87 13.44 -21.10
CA LYS A 74 7.52 14.71 -21.39
C LYS A 74 8.61 15.08 -20.38
N ASN A 75 9.82 15.08 -20.93
CA ASN A 75 10.98 15.90 -20.61
C ASN A 75 11.87 15.48 -19.42
N SER A 76 12.61 14.38 -19.58
CA SER A 76 14.02 14.33 -19.18
C SER A 76 14.88 13.91 -20.37
N THR A 77 15.53 14.90 -20.98
CA THR A 77 16.64 14.68 -21.91
C THR A 77 17.71 13.86 -21.17
N ASN A 78 17.89 12.59 -21.56
CA ASN A 78 18.90 11.59 -21.11
C ASN A 78 18.42 10.36 -20.30
N SER A 79 17.19 9.85 -20.44
CA SER A 79 16.72 8.71 -19.62
C SER A 79 16.66 7.36 -20.36
N ARG A 80 17.81 6.74 -20.66
CA ARG A 80 17.86 5.31 -21.05
C ARG A 80 17.84 4.34 -19.84
N ARG A 81 17.42 4.76 -18.63
CA ARG A 81 17.36 3.89 -17.42
C ARG A 81 16.22 4.18 -16.39
N GLU A 82 15.25 5.06 -16.65
CA GLU A 82 14.20 5.44 -15.66
C GLU A 82 12.83 4.73 -15.86
N ALA A 83 12.78 3.40 -15.98
CA ALA A 83 11.53 2.69 -16.34
C ALA A 83 10.98 1.71 -15.28
N ASN A 84 11.56 1.64 -14.07
CA ASN A 84 11.14 0.68 -13.03
C ASN A 84 10.47 1.30 -11.81
N THR A 85 10.42 2.63 -11.70
CA THR A 85 9.92 3.31 -10.50
C THR A 85 8.85 4.32 -10.88
N ILE A 86 7.82 4.44 -10.05
CA ILE A 86 6.78 5.47 -10.16
C ILE A 86 6.76 6.24 -8.85
N GLU A 87 6.80 7.57 -8.93
CA GLU A 87 6.69 8.45 -7.78
C GLU A 87 5.62 9.51 -8.07
N VAL A 88 4.63 9.62 -7.19
CA VAL A 88 3.56 10.61 -7.27
C VAL A 88 3.37 11.26 -5.91
N SER A 89 3.22 12.58 -5.89
CA SER A 89 2.96 13.33 -4.66
C SER A 89 1.94 14.43 -4.91
N ASN A 90 1.24 14.84 -3.85
CA ASN A 90 0.35 15.99 -3.88
C ASN A 90 0.79 17.09 -2.90
N GLN A 91 0.15 18.25 -3.00
CA GLN A 91 0.44 19.40 -2.12
C GLN A 91 -0.10 19.20 -0.68
N GLU A 92 -1.03 18.27 -0.49
CA GLU A 92 -1.59 17.89 0.82
C GLU A 92 -0.67 16.97 1.62
N GLY A 93 0.54 16.68 1.12
CA GLY A 93 1.56 15.94 1.85
C GLY A 93 1.38 14.43 1.82
N VAL A 94 0.77 13.90 0.76
CA VAL A 94 0.68 12.45 0.50
C VAL A 94 1.56 12.13 -0.70
N SER A 95 2.41 11.11 -0.57
CA SER A 95 3.23 10.61 -1.66
C SER A 95 3.24 9.09 -1.72
N VAL A 96 3.30 8.56 -2.94
CA VAL A 96 3.41 7.14 -3.22
C VAL A 96 4.58 6.91 -4.15
N SER A 97 5.48 6.02 -3.74
CA SER A 97 6.64 5.59 -4.53
C SER A 97 6.61 4.08 -4.67
N CYS A 98 6.59 3.57 -5.89
CA CYS A 98 6.62 2.14 -6.19
C CYS A 98 7.81 1.78 -7.06
N ASP A 99 8.60 0.80 -6.63
CA ASP A 99 9.68 0.19 -7.38
C ASP A 99 9.27 -1.21 -7.85
N PHE A 100 9.06 -1.34 -9.17
CA PHE A 100 8.66 -2.58 -9.84
C PHE A 100 9.81 -3.58 -10.03
N GLN A 101 11.05 -3.22 -9.73
CA GLN A 101 12.15 -4.16 -9.67
C GLN A 101 12.08 -4.99 -8.38
N PHE A 102 11.62 -4.37 -7.28
CA PHE A 102 11.56 -4.98 -5.95
C PHE A 102 10.14 -5.32 -5.48
N ASP A 103 9.12 -5.09 -6.31
CA ASP A 103 7.70 -5.21 -5.94
C ASP A 103 7.36 -4.45 -4.64
N LEU A 104 7.97 -3.28 -4.45
CA LEU A 104 7.89 -2.49 -3.23
C LEU A 104 7.18 -1.17 -3.50
N CYS A 105 6.10 -0.92 -2.76
CA CYS A 105 5.43 0.37 -2.73
C CYS A 105 5.50 0.98 -1.33
N MET A 106 5.76 2.28 -1.28
CA MET A 106 5.80 3.07 -0.06
C MET A 106 4.76 4.19 -0.16
N VAL A 107 3.97 4.34 0.90
CA VAL A 107 3.10 5.51 1.11
C VAL A 107 3.75 6.34 2.20
N THR A 108 3.92 7.64 1.95
CA THR A 108 4.48 8.57 2.92
C THR A 108 3.48 9.70 3.14
N LEU A 109 3.25 10.00 4.41
CA LEU A 109 2.35 11.06 4.86
C LEU A 109 3.16 12.12 5.58
N ALA A 110 2.89 13.39 5.27
CA ALA A 110 3.43 14.52 6.00
C ALA A 110 2.97 14.51 7.47
N GLY A 111 3.74 15.15 8.35
CA GLY A 111 3.52 15.09 9.79
C GLY A 111 2.14 15.59 10.27
N TRP A 112 1.46 16.43 9.50
CA TRP A 112 0.09 16.87 9.82
C TRP A 112 -0.98 15.79 9.64
N HIS A 113 -0.64 14.65 9.02
CA HIS A 113 -1.51 13.46 8.95
C HIS A 113 -1.38 12.53 10.16
N HIS A 114 -0.61 12.92 11.17
CA HIS A 114 -0.45 12.15 12.40
C HIS A 114 -1.80 11.94 13.11
N GLY A 115 -2.12 10.69 13.45
CA GLY A 115 -3.32 10.32 14.19
C GLY A 115 -4.66 10.47 13.47
N ILE A 116 -4.68 10.85 12.18
CA ILE A 116 -5.92 10.99 11.39
C ILE A 116 -6.11 9.91 10.33
N SER A 117 -5.06 9.13 10.06
CA SER A 117 -5.08 7.99 9.14
C SER A 117 -5.47 6.72 9.89
N ALA A 118 -6.35 5.90 9.31
CA ALA A 118 -6.59 4.55 9.83
C ALA A 118 -6.69 3.51 8.70
N GLY A 119 -6.32 2.27 9.00
CA GLY A 119 -6.35 1.13 8.10
C GLY A 119 -5.41 0.03 8.58
N VAL A 120 -4.99 -0.87 7.67
CA VAL A 120 -3.99 -1.90 8.00
C VAL A 120 -2.60 -1.31 8.29
N PHE A 121 -2.32 -0.07 7.89
CA PHE A 121 -1.12 0.68 8.29
C PHE A 121 -1.24 1.33 9.69
N GLY A 122 -2.25 0.94 10.48
CA GLY A 122 -2.46 1.46 11.82
C GLY A 122 -3.11 2.84 11.85
N THR A 123 -3.01 3.50 13.00
CA THR A 123 -3.61 4.82 13.33
C THR A 123 -2.70 6.01 13.02
N ASN A 124 -1.45 5.74 12.60
CA ASN A 124 -0.43 6.77 12.34
C ASN A 124 -0.21 7.75 13.52
N ASP A 125 -0.44 7.32 14.75
CA ASP A 125 -0.24 8.11 15.97
C ASP A 125 1.06 7.75 16.72
N ASN A 126 1.89 6.89 16.13
CA ASN A 126 3.15 6.41 16.69
C ASN A 126 2.99 5.65 18.03
N GLU A 127 1.81 5.06 18.28
CA GLU A 127 1.55 4.21 19.44
C GLU A 127 1.51 2.73 19.05
N ALA A 128 2.55 1.98 19.38
CA ALA A 128 2.62 0.56 19.05
C ALA A 128 1.51 -0.27 19.73
N GLY A 129 0.96 0.21 20.86
CA GLY A 129 -0.07 -0.47 21.63
C GLY A 129 -1.45 -0.52 20.97
N ASN A 130 -1.72 0.31 19.95
CA ASN A 130 -3.04 0.39 19.29
C ASN A 130 -2.99 0.13 17.78
N GLU A 131 -1.90 -0.41 17.27
CA GLU A 131 -1.70 -0.67 15.83
C GLU A 131 -2.79 -1.57 15.23
N TRP A 132 -3.40 -2.44 16.06
CA TRP A 132 -4.51 -3.32 15.68
C TRP A 132 -5.90 -2.75 15.98
N THR A 133 -6.06 -1.44 15.82
CA THR A 133 -7.36 -0.77 15.94
C THR A 133 -8.28 -1.19 14.79
N LEU A 134 -9.48 -1.65 15.12
CA LEU A 134 -10.55 -2.02 14.21
C LEU A 134 -11.33 -0.78 13.76
N PRO A 135 -12.13 -0.84 12.67
CA PRO A 135 -12.95 0.29 12.21
C PRO A 135 -13.95 0.82 13.25
N ASN A 136 -14.40 -0.02 14.17
CA ASN A 136 -15.28 0.36 15.29
C ASN A 136 -14.50 0.91 16.50
N ARG A 137 -13.18 1.10 16.39
CA ARG A 137 -12.23 1.57 17.40
C ARG A 137 -11.93 0.61 18.55
N SER A 138 -12.42 -0.62 18.52
CA SER A 138 -11.91 -1.65 19.44
C SER A 138 -10.54 -2.17 18.96
N LEU A 139 -9.81 -2.84 19.85
CA LEU A 139 -8.58 -3.53 19.49
C LEU A 139 -8.89 -4.97 19.08
N ALA A 140 -8.22 -5.44 18.03
CA ALA A 140 -8.30 -6.84 17.62
C ALA A 140 -7.56 -7.75 18.61
N GLU A 141 -8.04 -8.98 18.78
CA GLU A 141 -7.35 -10.01 19.56
C GLU A 141 -6.17 -10.60 18.80
N ASP A 142 -6.26 -10.65 17.47
CA ASP A 142 -5.22 -11.17 16.59
C ASP A 142 -5.14 -10.45 15.23
N VAL A 143 -4.04 -10.71 14.52
CA VAL A 143 -3.77 -10.12 13.20
C VAL A 143 -4.81 -10.52 12.15
N GLN A 144 -5.44 -11.68 12.31
CA GLN A 144 -6.41 -12.19 11.35
C GLN A 144 -7.73 -11.41 11.47
N GLU A 145 -8.23 -11.20 12.69
CA GLU A 145 -9.36 -10.31 12.97
C GLU A 145 -9.07 -8.89 12.47
N PHE A 146 -7.90 -8.34 12.85
CA PHE A 146 -7.47 -7.00 12.43
C PHE A 146 -7.53 -6.83 10.91
N THR A 147 -6.82 -7.67 10.16
CA THR A 147 -6.74 -7.56 8.69
C THR A 147 -8.07 -7.85 7.99
N GLN A 148 -8.94 -8.69 8.57
CA GLN A 148 -10.28 -8.95 8.03
C GLN A 148 -11.23 -7.77 8.22
N SER A 149 -11.13 -7.07 9.35
CA SER A 149 -12.02 -5.94 9.65
C SER A 149 -11.87 -4.77 8.66
N TRP A 150 -10.70 -4.63 8.04
CA TRP A 150 -10.36 -3.57 7.08
C TRP A 150 -10.67 -3.92 5.61
N GLN A 151 -11.41 -5.00 5.33
CA GLN A 151 -11.80 -5.36 3.96
C GLN A 151 -12.91 -4.45 3.43
N VAL A 152 -12.79 -3.97 2.19
CA VAL A 152 -13.72 -2.98 1.60
C VAL A 152 -14.93 -3.59 0.87
N ASN A 153 -14.96 -4.92 0.66
CA ASN A 153 -16.04 -5.64 -0.02
C ASN A 153 -16.43 -6.93 0.71
N LYS A 154 -17.67 -7.40 0.52
CA LYS A 154 -18.13 -8.72 1.01
C LYS A 154 -17.39 -9.82 0.24
N CYS A 155 -16.26 -10.24 0.78
CA CYS A 155 -15.40 -11.25 0.22
C CYS A 155 -15.60 -12.58 0.96
N SER A 156 -15.63 -13.69 0.23
CA SER A 156 -15.74 -15.01 0.84
C SER A 156 -14.41 -15.39 1.50
N LEU A 157 -14.46 -15.65 2.80
CA LEU A 157 -13.30 -16.01 3.60
C LEU A 157 -12.73 -17.34 3.11
N VAL A 158 -11.55 -17.30 2.49
CA VAL A 158 -10.72 -18.48 2.34
C VAL A 158 -9.67 -18.41 3.43
N GLN A 159 -9.91 -19.11 4.54
CA GLN A 159 -8.87 -19.35 5.53
C GLN A 159 -7.74 -20.13 4.84
N LYS A 160 -6.61 -19.47 4.59
CA LYS A 160 -5.37 -20.18 4.27
C LYS A 160 -4.77 -20.66 5.58
N GLN A 161 -4.46 -21.95 5.66
CA GLN A 161 -3.52 -22.44 6.65
C GLN A 161 -2.16 -21.79 6.36
N VAL A 162 -1.68 -20.98 7.31
CA VAL A 162 -0.32 -20.44 7.26
C VAL A 162 0.61 -21.63 7.45
N MET A 163 1.28 -22.05 6.39
CA MET A 163 2.30 -23.08 6.49
C MET A 163 3.55 -22.43 7.10
N PRO A 164 4.09 -22.93 8.21
CA PRO A 164 5.33 -22.39 8.76
C PRO A 164 6.44 -22.54 7.73
N CYS A 165 7.15 -21.46 7.41
CA CYS A 165 8.34 -21.57 6.57
C CYS A 165 9.38 -22.46 7.30
N PRO A 166 10.00 -23.45 6.64
CA PRO A 166 11.14 -24.16 7.21
C PRO A 166 12.33 -23.20 7.27
N LEU A 167 12.67 -22.78 8.48
CA LEU A 167 13.48 -21.59 8.77
C LEU A 167 15.01 -21.82 8.73
N THR A 168 15.49 -23.05 8.60
CA THR A 168 16.84 -23.41 9.07
C THR A 168 18.02 -22.85 8.26
N ALA A 169 17.93 -22.74 6.93
CA ALA A 169 19.06 -22.27 6.14
C ALA A 169 19.13 -20.74 6.01
N LYS A 170 17.98 -20.06 5.91
CA LYS A 170 17.91 -18.61 5.69
C LYS A 170 18.07 -17.80 6.98
N GLN A 171 17.75 -18.37 8.14
CA GLN A 171 17.94 -17.71 9.44
C GLN A 171 19.40 -17.34 9.72
N ASN A 172 20.35 -18.22 9.37
CA ASN A 172 21.77 -17.95 9.60
C ASN A 172 22.25 -16.71 8.84
N ILE A 173 21.75 -16.52 7.62
CA ILE A 173 22.09 -15.35 6.79
C ILE A 173 21.47 -14.08 7.40
N CYS A 174 20.20 -14.11 7.79
CA CYS A 174 19.55 -12.97 8.45
C CYS A 174 20.27 -12.57 9.74
N LYS A 175 20.72 -13.55 10.53
CA LYS A 175 21.46 -13.33 11.76
C LYS A 175 22.79 -12.62 11.51
N VAL A 176 23.56 -13.10 10.53
CA VAL A 176 24.83 -12.48 10.13
C VAL A 176 24.61 -11.03 9.70
N PHE A 177 23.54 -10.75 8.95
CA PHE A 177 23.27 -9.40 8.47
C PHE A 177 22.64 -8.46 9.49
N PHE A 178 21.77 -8.91 10.40
CA PHE A 178 20.99 -8.00 11.25
C PHE A 178 21.27 -8.11 12.75
N GLU A 179 21.96 -9.17 13.21
CA GLU A 179 22.26 -9.36 14.64
C GLU A 179 23.76 -9.30 14.95
N GLU A 180 24.63 -9.67 14.02
CA GLU A 180 26.06 -9.72 14.30
C GLU A 180 26.70 -8.32 14.47
N PRO A 181 27.59 -8.13 15.46
CA PRO A 181 28.22 -6.83 15.74
C PRO A 181 29.06 -6.26 14.59
N HIS A 182 29.60 -7.13 13.75
CA HIS A 182 30.47 -6.75 12.63
C HIS A 182 29.70 -6.67 11.31
N SER A 183 28.37 -6.76 11.37
CA SER A 183 27.55 -6.60 10.18
C SER A 183 27.70 -5.19 9.61
N PRO A 184 27.85 -5.04 8.29
CA PRO A 184 27.81 -3.73 7.64
C PRO A 184 26.40 -3.09 7.61
N LEU A 185 25.36 -3.80 8.08
CA LEU A 185 23.95 -3.36 8.08
C LEU A 185 23.40 -3.05 9.49
N ARG A 186 24.25 -3.10 10.52
CA ARG A 186 23.88 -2.75 11.90
C ARG A 186 24.14 -1.27 12.20
#